data_AF-A0A9P6BBM6-F1
#
_entry.id   AF-A0A9P6BBM6-F1
#
_cell.length_a   1.000
_cell.length_b   1.000
_cell.length_c   1.000
_cell.angle_alpha   90.00
_cell.angle_beta   90.00
_cell.angle_gamma   90.00
#
_symmetry.space_group_name_H-M   'P 1'
#
loop_
_entity.id
_entity.type
_entity.pdbx_description
1 polymer ?
#
loop_
_entity_poly.entity_id
_entity_poly.type
_entity_poly.pdbx_seq_one_letter_code
_entity_poly.pdbx_strand_id
1 'polypeptide(L)'
;MSEHPECLLLAQLASQAVDFAKSGVPANISLMPKLHFPSKLDWSAGEILRNSASEYHESKHALGVLYQGIELLDINPAGGKRGLNEDEDIAAALEELMVGSHLEDAVPHDEITALLRPELEPYITLTLTADISENEIIPQFTSFVLELQYICANHLDASTPHRRRMLGRQRNDLQARLRQQCKALVDTTGEELSDTDGFEDWLLRAWVAWKVPRALGSAFGAKSYGYVALGSMFEALRVLKDLDEYLDRYGARRHVFKILLPYHILVYEQSPPDIPHLASQWRMPILFDFGHN
;
A
#
# COMPACT_ATOMS: atom_id res chain seq x y z
N MET A 1 -43.11 -41.36 1.60
CA MET A 1 -42.82 -40.07 0.95
C MET A 1 -43.25 -40.20 -0.50
N SER A 2 -44.36 -39.57 -0.89
CA SER A 2 -44.83 -39.58 -2.28
C SER A 2 -43.98 -38.59 -3.09
N GLU A 3 -43.30 -39.07 -4.12
CA GLU A 3 -42.52 -38.23 -5.03
C GLU A 3 -43.46 -37.33 -5.84
N HIS A 4 -43.25 -36.02 -5.77
CA HIS A 4 -44.06 -35.07 -6.54
C HIS A 4 -43.67 -35.17 -8.02
N PRO A 5 -44.63 -35.25 -8.97
CA PRO A 5 -44.33 -35.47 -10.39
C PRO A 5 -43.41 -34.39 -10.99
N GLU A 6 -43.50 -33.16 -10.50
CA GLU A 6 -42.62 -32.08 -10.95
C GLU A 6 -41.17 -32.21 -10.47
N CYS A 7 -40.92 -32.87 -9.33
CA CYS A 7 -39.55 -33.16 -8.89
C CYS A 7 -38.88 -34.15 -9.83
N LEU A 8 -39.62 -35.13 -10.34
CA LEU A 8 -39.14 -36.09 -11.34
C LEU A 8 -38.83 -35.38 -12.67
N LEU A 9 -39.69 -34.45 -13.09
CA LEU A 9 -39.45 -33.65 -14.30
C LEU A 9 -38.20 -32.76 -14.16
N LEU A 10 -38.01 -32.12 -13.00
CA LEU A 10 -36.80 -31.34 -12.70
C LEU A 10 -35.54 -32.19 -12.71
N ALA A 11 -35.58 -33.38 -12.11
CA ALA A 11 -34.46 -34.32 -12.13
C ALA A 11 -34.10 -34.73 -13.56
N GLN A 12 -35.10 -34.99 -14.40
CA GLN A 12 -34.90 -35.33 -15.81
C GLN A 12 -34.28 -34.17 -16.61
N LEU A 13 -34.79 -32.95 -16.46
CA LEU A 13 -34.25 -31.75 -17.11
C LEU A 13 -32.82 -31.44 -16.63
N ALA A 14 -32.54 -31.62 -15.34
CA ALA A 14 -31.19 -31.44 -14.78
C ALA A 14 -30.21 -32.46 -15.35
N SER A 15 -30.60 -33.74 -15.48
CA SER A 15 -29.78 -34.77 -16.12
C SER A 15 -29.46 -34.41 -17.58
N GLN A 16 -30.46 -33.97 -18.34
CA GLN A 16 -30.27 -33.53 -19.74
C GLN A 16 -29.31 -32.34 -19.83
N ALA A 17 -29.43 -31.37 -18.93
CA ALA A 17 -28.56 -30.19 -18.92
C ALA A 17 -27.09 -30.57 -18.65
N VAL A 18 -26.85 -31.51 -17.73
CA VAL A 18 -25.48 -32.00 -17.43
C VAL A 18 -24.91 -32.77 -18.63
N ASP A 19 -25.72 -33.58 -19.32
CA ASP A 19 -25.29 -34.35 -20.48
C ASP A 19 -25.28 -33.56 -21.80
N PHE A 20 -25.61 -32.27 -21.79
CA PHE A 20 -25.58 -31.42 -22.99
C PHE A 20 -24.22 -31.44 -23.69
N ALA A 21 -23.13 -31.37 -22.93
CA ALA A 21 -21.77 -31.39 -23.48
C ALA A 21 -21.43 -32.69 -24.22
N LYS A 22 -22.11 -33.80 -23.92
CA LYS A 22 -21.90 -35.11 -24.55
C LYS A 22 -22.90 -35.39 -25.67
N SER A 23 -24.17 -35.04 -25.45
CA SER A 23 -25.28 -35.37 -26.35
C SER A 23 -25.59 -34.30 -27.39
N GLY A 24 -25.22 -33.04 -27.11
CA GLY A 24 -25.57 -31.89 -27.94
C GLY A 24 -27.05 -31.50 -27.90
N VAL A 25 -27.89 -32.17 -27.08
CA VAL A 25 -29.33 -31.89 -26.99
C VAL A 25 -29.61 -30.96 -25.81
N PRO A 26 -30.05 -29.70 -26.04
CA PRO A 26 -30.30 -28.76 -24.95
C PRO A 26 -31.56 -29.14 -24.17
N ALA A 27 -31.52 -28.94 -22.85
CA ALA A 27 -32.70 -29.12 -22.00
C ALA A 27 -33.79 -28.10 -22.35
N ASN A 28 -35.05 -28.54 -22.42
CA ASN A 28 -36.17 -27.67 -22.77
C ASN A 28 -36.63 -26.84 -21.56
N ILE A 29 -36.14 -25.61 -21.48
CA ILE A 29 -36.41 -24.67 -20.39
C ILE A 29 -37.90 -24.34 -20.29
N SER A 30 -38.67 -24.42 -21.39
CA SER A 30 -40.10 -24.14 -21.39
C SER A 30 -40.92 -25.15 -20.58
N LEU A 31 -40.37 -26.35 -20.33
CA LEU A 31 -41.00 -27.38 -19.49
C LEU A 31 -40.64 -27.24 -18.01
N MET A 32 -39.83 -26.25 -17.63
CA MET A 32 -39.36 -26.09 -16.27
C MET A 32 -40.53 -25.76 -15.33
N PRO A 33 -40.77 -26.57 -14.28
CA PRO A 33 -41.80 -26.29 -13.30
C PRO A 33 -41.57 -24.97 -12.58
N LYS A 34 -42.65 -24.26 -12.26
CA LYS A 34 -42.58 -23.02 -11.46
C LYS A 34 -42.39 -23.37 -9.98
N LEU A 35 -41.77 -22.46 -9.23
CA LEU A 35 -41.66 -22.61 -7.78
C LEU A 35 -43.07 -22.68 -7.17
N HIS A 36 -43.34 -23.73 -6.39
CA HIS A 36 -44.59 -23.88 -5.62
C HIS A 36 -44.68 -22.93 -4.44
N PHE A 37 -43.55 -22.40 -4.00
CA PHE A 37 -43.47 -21.50 -2.85
C PHE A 37 -43.08 -20.11 -3.32
N PRO A 38 -43.76 -19.05 -2.84
CA PRO A 38 -43.42 -17.68 -3.20
C PRO A 38 -42.13 -17.20 -2.52
N SER A 39 -41.71 -17.86 -1.43
CA SER A 39 -40.49 -17.53 -0.71
C SER A 39 -39.25 -18.04 -1.46
N LYS A 40 -38.29 -17.14 -1.66
CA LYS A 40 -36.98 -17.46 -2.20
C LYS A 40 -36.12 -18.09 -1.11
N LEU A 41 -35.10 -18.85 -1.52
CA LEU A 41 -34.16 -19.45 -0.57
C LEU A 41 -33.22 -18.37 0.02
N ASP A 42 -32.85 -18.53 1.29
CA ASP A 42 -32.02 -17.55 2.03
C ASP A 42 -30.70 -17.21 1.35
N TRP A 43 -30.05 -18.17 0.69
CA TRP A 43 -28.79 -17.93 -0.04
C TRP A 43 -28.95 -17.01 -1.27
N SER A 44 -30.19 -16.80 -1.73
CA SER A 44 -30.50 -15.84 -2.81
C SER A 44 -30.83 -14.44 -2.26
N ALA A 45 -31.03 -14.30 -0.95
CA ALA A 45 -31.15 -13.00 -0.30
C ALA A 45 -29.77 -12.34 -0.34
N GLY A 46 -29.67 -11.22 -1.04
CA GLY A 46 -28.45 -10.40 -1.00
C GLY A 46 -28.21 -9.93 0.43
N GLU A 47 -26.95 -9.95 0.86
CA GLU A 47 -26.48 -9.65 2.24
C GLU A 47 -27.01 -8.34 2.84
N ILE A 48 -27.50 -7.42 2.01
CA ILE A 48 -27.90 -6.05 2.35
C ILE A 48 -29.43 -5.87 2.45
N LEU A 49 -30.23 -6.79 1.88
CA LEU A 49 -31.69 -6.64 1.79
C LEU A 49 -32.39 -7.39 2.94
N ARG A 50 -32.16 -6.97 4.19
CA ARG A 50 -32.83 -7.56 5.38
C ARG A 50 -34.30 -7.12 5.56
N ASN A 51 -34.79 -6.15 4.79
CA ASN A 51 -36.10 -5.52 5.06
C ASN A 51 -37.34 -6.26 4.54
N SER A 52 -37.21 -7.44 3.92
CA SER A 52 -38.36 -8.21 3.45
C SER A 52 -38.31 -9.66 3.96
N ALA A 53 -38.37 -9.85 5.28
CA ALA A 53 -38.54 -11.16 5.92
C ALA A 53 -39.73 -11.98 5.36
N SER A 54 -40.69 -11.30 4.74
CA SER A 54 -41.83 -11.90 4.03
C SER A 54 -41.46 -12.68 2.75
N GLU A 55 -40.32 -12.38 2.11
CA GLU A 55 -39.97 -12.92 0.78
C GLU A 55 -39.00 -14.10 0.79
N TYR A 56 -38.39 -14.44 1.94
CA TYR A 56 -37.34 -15.46 2.02
C TYR A 56 -37.67 -16.54 3.05
N HIS A 57 -37.28 -17.77 2.78
CA HIS A 57 -37.56 -18.92 3.64
C HIS A 57 -36.58 -18.99 4.81
N GLU A 58 -36.99 -18.55 6.00
CA GLU A 58 -36.16 -18.66 7.20
C GLU A 58 -35.76 -20.11 7.53
N SER A 59 -34.47 -20.42 7.38
CA SER A 59 -33.92 -21.72 7.76
C SER A 59 -33.73 -21.82 9.28
N LYS A 60 -34.27 -22.90 9.88
CA LYS A 60 -34.10 -23.23 11.30
C LYS A 60 -32.78 -23.97 11.61
N HIS A 61 -31.98 -24.29 10.61
CA HIS A 61 -30.71 -25.00 10.79
C HIS A 61 -29.59 -24.04 11.23
N ALA A 62 -28.62 -24.54 11.99
CA ALA A 62 -27.50 -23.74 12.51
C ALA A 62 -26.78 -22.92 11.42
N LEU A 63 -26.60 -23.48 10.21
CA LEU A 63 -26.02 -22.76 9.07
C LEU A 63 -26.89 -21.59 8.59
N GLY A 64 -28.21 -21.76 8.56
CA GLY A 64 -29.15 -20.71 8.21
C GLY A 64 -29.14 -19.57 9.23
N VAL A 65 -29.17 -19.93 10.51
CA VAL A 65 -29.08 -18.97 11.62
C VAL A 65 -27.75 -18.21 11.61
N LEU A 66 -26.62 -18.89 11.33
CA LEU A 66 -25.32 -18.24 11.21
C LEU A 66 -25.25 -17.30 10.01
N TYR A 67 -25.78 -17.70 8.85
CA TYR A 67 -25.84 -16.85 7.65
C TYR A 67 -26.68 -15.58 7.90
N GLN A 68 -27.80 -15.72 8.61
CA GLN A 68 -28.65 -14.61 9.02
C GLN A 68 -28.07 -13.78 10.18
N GLY A 69 -27.18 -14.35 10.98
CA GLY A 69 -26.54 -13.70 12.14
C GLY A 69 -25.38 -12.76 11.78
N ILE A 70 -24.93 -12.72 10.52
CA ILE A 70 -23.86 -11.82 10.08
C ILE A 70 -24.42 -10.40 9.94
N GLU A 71 -24.30 -9.62 11.00
CA GLU A 71 -24.52 -8.18 10.96
C GLU A 71 -23.30 -7.52 10.32
N LEU A 72 -23.40 -7.19 9.04
CA LEU A 72 -22.53 -6.19 8.47
C LEU A 72 -22.88 -4.85 9.12
N LEU A 73 -21.94 -4.27 9.84
CA LEU A 73 -22.03 -2.88 10.26
C LEU A 73 -22.25 -2.06 8.99
N ASP A 74 -23.45 -1.50 8.84
CA ASP A 74 -23.68 -0.46 7.85
C ASP A 74 -22.72 0.67 8.20
N ILE A 75 -21.66 0.80 7.41
CA ILE A 75 -20.86 2.01 7.35
C ILE A 75 -21.82 3.06 6.82
N ASN A 76 -22.57 3.65 7.75
CA ASN A 76 -23.56 4.66 7.47
C ASN A 76 -22.79 5.82 6.80
N PRO A 77 -23.08 6.20 5.55
CA PRO A 77 -22.39 7.34 4.92
C PRO A 77 -22.66 8.64 5.69
N ALA A 78 -23.75 8.71 6.46
CA ALA A 78 -24.03 9.80 7.40
C ALA A 78 -23.21 9.74 8.71
N GLY A 79 -22.60 8.58 9.01
CA GLY A 79 -21.60 8.40 10.06
C GLY A 79 -20.18 8.75 9.60
N GLY A 80 -20.01 9.23 8.37
CA GLY A 80 -18.77 9.77 7.81
C GLY A 80 -18.27 11.07 8.46
N LYS A 81 -18.69 11.38 9.68
CA LYS A 81 -18.06 12.40 10.52
C LYS A 81 -16.73 11.93 11.14
N ARG A 82 -16.23 10.74 10.79
CA ARG A 82 -14.84 10.37 11.11
C ARG A 82 -13.84 11.00 10.16
N GLY A 83 -14.16 11.15 8.87
CA GLY A 83 -13.21 11.74 7.91
C GLY A 83 -12.97 13.24 8.11
N LEU A 84 -14.04 14.01 8.40
CA LEU A 84 -13.89 15.48 8.54
C LEU A 84 -13.17 15.91 9.82
N ASN A 85 -13.27 15.13 10.89
CA ASN A 85 -12.51 15.39 12.12
C ASN A 85 -11.06 14.93 11.97
N GLU A 86 -10.81 13.81 11.26
CA GLU A 86 -9.45 13.32 11.02
C GLU A 86 -8.61 14.32 10.20
N ASP A 87 -9.20 15.02 9.22
CA ASP A 87 -8.48 16.02 8.42
C ASP A 87 -8.11 17.28 9.25
N GLU A 88 -9.01 17.76 10.11
CA GLU A 88 -8.71 18.85 11.05
C GLU A 88 -7.70 18.39 12.13
N ASP A 89 -7.81 17.16 12.61
CA ASP A 89 -6.89 16.58 13.60
C ASP A 89 -5.48 16.36 13.01
N ILE A 90 -5.38 15.95 11.74
CA ILE A 90 -4.10 15.78 11.04
C ILE A 90 -3.45 17.14 10.75
N ALA A 91 -4.23 18.11 10.26
CA ALA A 91 -3.72 19.45 9.99
C ALA A 91 -3.24 20.14 11.27
N ALA A 92 -4.00 20.03 12.37
CA ALA A 92 -3.60 20.57 13.67
C ALA A 92 -2.38 19.85 14.25
N ALA A 93 -2.30 18.52 14.13
CA ALA A 93 -1.13 17.76 14.57
C ALA A 93 0.13 18.05 13.75
N LEU A 94 -0.02 18.31 12.44
CA LEU A 94 1.07 18.76 11.57
C LEU A 94 1.51 20.19 11.91
N GLU A 95 0.56 21.09 12.19
CA GLU A 95 0.85 22.46 12.62
C GLU A 95 1.60 22.47 13.97
N GLU A 96 1.22 21.62 14.93
CA GLU A 96 1.94 21.43 16.19
C GLU A 96 3.36 20.88 15.98
N LEU A 97 3.53 19.96 15.03
CA LEU A 97 4.84 19.43 14.64
C LEU A 97 5.73 20.51 13.98
N MET A 98 5.14 21.41 13.21
CA MET A 98 5.85 22.50 12.51
C MET A 98 6.20 23.68 13.43
N VAL A 99 5.46 23.91 14.51
CA VAL A 99 5.54 25.15 15.30
C VAL A 99 6.43 25.05 16.56
N GLY A 100 6.76 23.86 17.09
CA GLY A 100 7.59 23.88 18.30
C GLY A 100 7.99 22.59 19.01
N SER A 101 7.86 21.42 18.39
CA SER A 101 8.37 20.18 18.99
C SER A 101 9.49 19.60 18.14
N HIS A 102 10.72 19.59 18.66
CA HIS A 102 11.78 18.77 18.06
C HIS A 102 11.31 17.32 18.10
N LEU A 103 11.32 16.64 16.94
CA LEU A 103 10.90 15.25 16.81
C LEU A 103 11.64 14.29 17.77
N GLU A 104 12.77 14.71 18.35
CA GLU A 104 13.51 13.94 19.35
C GLU A 104 12.71 13.69 20.65
N ASP A 105 11.90 14.65 21.10
CA ASP A 105 11.15 14.55 22.36
C ASP A 105 9.80 13.82 22.18
N ALA A 106 9.28 13.78 20.95
CA ALA A 106 7.96 13.26 20.62
C ALA A 106 7.94 11.77 20.21
N VAL A 107 9.10 11.13 19.99
CA VAL A 107 9.14 9.74 19.52
C VAL A 107 9.03 8.78 20.71
N PRO A 108 7.90 8.06 20.89
CA PRO A 108 7.84 6.96 21.84
C PRO A 108 8.93 5.93 21.52
N HIS A 109 9.62 5.45 22.56
CA HIS A 109 10.69 4.46 22.45
C HIS A 109 10.10 3.13 21.95
N ASP A 110 10.04 2.97 20.63
CA ASP A 110 9.67 1.73 19.99
C ASP A 110 10.89 0.83 19.83
N GLU A 111 10.69 -0.47 20.03
CA GLU A 111 11.69 -1.51 19.89
C GLU A 111 12.40 -1.44 18.54
N ILE A 112 11.66 -1.14 17.46
CA ILE A 112 12.23 -1.03 16.11
C ILE A 112 13.19 0.16 16.05
N THR A 113 12.80 1.32 16.55
CA THR A 113 13.63 2.53 16.56
C THR A 113 14.89 2.32 17.41
N ALA A 114 14.77 1.60 18.53
CA ALA A 114 15.90 1.26 19.40
C ALA A 114 16.90 0.31 18.72
N LEU A 115 16.42 -0.65 17.92
CA LEU A 115 17.25 -1.58 17.15
C LEU A 115 17.95 -0.92 15.97
N LEU A 116 17.30 0.03 15.31
CA LEU A 116 17.85 0.69 14.11
C LEU A 116 18.91 1.73 14.43
N ARG A 117 18.75 2.46 15.55
CA ARG A 117 19.68 3.51 15.97
C ARG A 117 21.17 3.10 15.89
N PRO A 118 21.64 1.99 16.50
CA PRO A 118 23.05 1.62 16.47
C PRO A 118 23.57 1.28 15.06
N GLU A 119 22.68 0.84 14.15
CA GLU A 119 23.06 0.55 12.76
C GLU A 119 23.19 1.82 11.91
N LEU A 120 22.52 2.91 12.29
CA LEU A 120 22.50 4.19 11.57
C LEU A 120 23.61 5.15 12.03
N GLU A 121 23.95 5.12 13.32
CA GLU A 121 24.97 5.98 13.93
C GLU A 121 26.33 6.01 13.22
N PRO A 122 26.84 4.91 12.61
CA PRO A 122 28.10 4.96 11.86
C PRO A 122 28.03 5.82 10.58
N TYR A 123 26.84 6.01 10.02
CA TYR A 123 26.64 6.65 8.72
C TYR A 123 26.11 8.08 8.83
N ILE A 124 25.26 8.36 9.83
CA ILE A 124 24.60 9.66 10.00
C ILE A 124 24.67 10.16 11.44
N THR A 125 24.87 11.48 11.61
CA THR A 125 24.81 12.14 12.92
C THR A 125 23.35 12.44 13.26
N LEU A 126 22.74 11.55 14.04
CA LEU A 126 21.31 11.56 14.37
C LEU A 126 20.84 12.82 15.13
N THR A 127 21.74 13.53 15.82
CA THR A 127 21.40 14.60 16.80
C THR A 127 21.45 16.04 16.29
N LEU A 128 22.02 16.33 15.11
CA LEU A 128 22.34 17.71 14.70
C LEU A 128 21.86 18.12 13.31
N THR A 129 21.32 17.19 12.53
CA THR A 129 20.99 17.41 11.11
C THR A 129 19.49 17.30 10.81
N ALA A 130 18.67 17.03 11.83
CA ALA A 130 17.24 16.81 11.68
C ALA A 130 16.49 18.06 11.18
N ASP A 131 16.84 19.25 11.67
CA ASP A 131 16.09 20.49 11.41
C ASP A 131 16.00 20.87 9.91
N ILE A 132 17.02 20.55 9.11
CA ILE A 132 17.02 20.89 7.66
C ILE A 132 16.06 19.95 6.90
N SER A 133 16.00 18.67 7.29
CA SER A 133 15.16 17.67 6.62
C SER A 133 13.70 17.74 7.04
N GLU A 134 13.38 18.16 8.27
CA GLU A 134 12.00 18.16 8.77
C GLU A 134 11.07 19.06 7.95
N ASN A 135 11.56 20.22 7.54
CA ASN A 135 10.81 21.17 6.70
C ASN A 135 10.47 20.64 5.29
N GLU A 136 11.22 19.67 4.79
CA GLU A 136 10.98 19.05 3.48
C GLU A 136 10.13 17.79 3.58
N ILE A 137 10.40 16.97 4.60
CA ILE A 137 9.72 15.68 4.81
C ILE A 137 8.26 15.86 5.27
N ILE A 138 7.96 16.88 6.08
CA ILE A 138 6.59 17.14 6.56
C ILE A 138 5.63 17.43 5.38
N PRO A 139 5.96 18.33 4.42
CA PRO A 139 5.18 18.50 3.19
C PRO A 139 5.04 17.20 2.38
N GLN A 140 6.10 16.41 2.24
CA GLN A 140 6.04 15.12 1.52
C GLN A 140 5.05 14.15 2.19
N PHE A 141 5.10 14.04 3.51
CA PHE A 141 4.13 13.24 4.28
C PHE A 141 2.69 13.73 4.06
N THR A 142 2.48 15.04 4.10
CA THR A 142 1.16 15.65 3.87
C THR A 142 0.65 15.31 2.46
N SER A 143 1.49 15.46 1.44
CA SER A 143 1.17 15.09 0.06
C SER A 143 0.79 13.62 -0.05
N PHE A 144 1.56 12.72 0.56
CA PHE A 144 1.29 11.29 0.60
C PHE A 144 -0.06 10.96 1.23
N VAL A 145 -0.40 11.58 2.37
CA VAL A 145 -1.67 11.37 3.06
C VAL A 145 -2.84 11.83 2.20
N LEU A 146 -2.77 13.02 1.63
CA LEU A 146 -3.82 13.58 0.77
C LEU A 146 -4.04 12.72 -0.48
N GLU A 147 -2.96 12.26 -1.12
CA GLU A 147 -3.08 11.38 -2.28
C GLU A 147 -3.64 10.01 -1.91
N LEU A 148 -3.23 9.44 -0.77
CA LEU A 148 -3.76 8.19 -0.27
C LEU A 148 -5.27 8.30 0.05
N GLN A 149 -5.69 9.40 0.66
CA GLN A 149 -7.10 9.71 0.91
C GLN A 149 -7.87 9.84 -0.41
N TYR A 150 -7.31 10.53 -1.41
CA TYR A 150 -7.91 10.68 -2.73
C TYR A 150 -8.08 9.32 -3.43
N ILE A 151 -7.05 8.47 -3.43
CA ILE A 151 -7.12 7.10 -3.98
C ILE A 151 -8.21 6.31 -3.25
N CYS A 152 -8.22 6.36 -1.92
CA CYS A 152 -9.21 5.69 -1.10
C CYS A 152 -10.63 6.17 -1.45
N ALA A 153 -10.90 7.47 -1.44
CA ALA A 153 -12.21 8.03 -1.76
C ALA A 153 -12.70 7.57 -3.15
N ASN A 154 -11.85 7.63 -4.17
CA ASN A 154 -12.23 7.26 -5.54
C ASN A 154 -12.61 5.78 -5.71
N HIS A 155 -12.01 4.88 -4.93
CA HIS A 155 -12.23 3.43 -5.06
C HIS A 155 -13.13 2.84 -3.98
N LEU A 156 -13.25 3.47 -2.80
CA LEU A 156 -14.09 3.05 -1.68
C LEU A 156 -15.48 3.70 -1.71
N ASP A 157 -15.64 4.97 -2.16
CA ASP A 157 -16.98 5.59 -2.35
C ASP A 157 -17.72 5.09 -3.59
N ALA A 158 -17.09 4.19 -4.36
CA ALA A 158 -17.79 3.26 -5.23
C ALA A 158 -18.77 2.33 -4.46
N SER A 159 -18.88 2.45 -3.13
CA SER A 159 -19.84 1.79 -2.25
C SER A 159 -21.26 2.40 -2.27
N THR A 160 -21.67 3.07 -3.34
CA THR A 160 -23.11 3.32 -3.55
C THR A 160 -23.84 1.97 -3.72
N PRO A 161 -25.07 1.82 -3.19
CA PRO A 161 -25.83 0.56 -3.26
C PRO A 161 -26.06 0.06 -4.71
N HIS A 162 -25.97 0.95 -5.70
CA HIS A 162 -25.99 0.60 -7.13
C HIS A 162 -24.72 -0.15 -7.58
N ARG A 163 -23.54 0.16 -7.04
CA ARG A 163 -22.28 -0.52 -7.36
C ARG A 163 -21.98 -1.73 -6.46
N ARG A 164 -22.60 -1.87 -5.28
CA ARG A 164 -22.54 -3.12 -4.48
C ARG A 164 -23.21 -4.32 -5.18
N ARG A 165 -24.01 -4.07 -6.23
CA ARG A 165 -24.58 -5.10 -7.13
C ARG A 165 -23.66 -5.46 -8.30
N MET A 166 -22.46 -4.87 -8.39
CA MET A 166 -21.50 -5.17 -9.45
C MET A 166 -20.96 -6.59 -9.26
N LEU A 167 -21.11 -7.42 -10.29
CA LEU A 167 -20.64 -8.82 -10.34
C LEU A 167 -19.14 -8.89 -9.97
N GLY A 168 -18.71 -9.95 -9.28
CA GLY A 168 -17.37 -10.07 -8.66
C GLY A 168 -16.17 -9.71 -9.55
N ARG A 169 -16.30 -9.74 -10.88
CA ARG A 169 -15.27 -9.24 -11.81
C ARG A 169 -14.98 -7.73 -11.65
N GLN A 170 -16.01 -6.90 -11.55
CA GLN A 170 -15.83 -5.44 -11.42
C GLN A 170 -15.26 -5.04 -10.05
N ARG A 171 -15.56 -5.81 -9.00
CA ARG A 171 -14.92 -5.65 -7.69
C ARG A 171 -13.43 -5.96 -7.76
N ASN A 172 -13.07 -7.07 -8.42
CA ASN A 172 -11.66 -7.44 -8.59
C ASN A 172 -10.90 -6.38 -9.40
N ASP A 173 -11.52 -5.82 -10.45
CA ASP A 173 -10.93 -4.75 -11.25
C ASP A 173 -10.72 -3.46 -10.44
N LEU A 174 -11.69 -3.07 -9.59
CA LEU A 174 -11.53 -1.92 -8.69
C LEU A 174 -10.43 -2.16 -7.65
N GLN A 175 -10.38 -3.34 -7.04
CA GLN A 175 -9.31 -3.70 -6.10
C GLN A 175 -7.94 -3.72 -6.77
N ALA A 176 -7.84 -4.22 -8.01
CA ALA A 176 -6.61 -4.21 -8.78
C ALA A 176 -6.14 -2.78 -9.07
N ARG A 177 -7.06 -1.88 -9.46
CA ARG A 177 -6.76 -0.46 -9.69
C ARG A 177 -6.33 0.27 -8.42
N LEU A 178 -7.02 0.03 -7.31
CA LEU A 178 -6.62 0.57 -6.00
C LEU A 178 -5.20 0.13 -5.65
N ARG A 179 -4.89 -1.18 -5.78
CA ARG A 179 -3.54 -1.69 -5.50
C ARG A 179 -2.49 -1.07 -6.43
N GLN A 180 -2.82 -0.89 -7.71
CA GLN A 180 -1.92 -0.27 -8.68
C GLN A 180 -1.62 1.18 -8.33
N GLN A 181 -2.63 1.97 -7.94
CA GLN A 181 -2.43 3.37 -7.56
C GLN A 181 -1.72 3.51 -6.23
N CYS A 182 -2.07 2.70 -5.22
CA CYS A 182 -1.32 2.69 -3.95
C CYS A 182 0.15 2.29 -4.18
N LYS A 183 0.42 1.34 -5.08
CA LYS A 183 1.78 0.99 -5.45
C LYS A 183 2.51 2.17 -6.10
N ALA A 184 1.88 2.82 -7.09
CA ALA A 184 2.47 3.98 -7.74
C ALA A 184 2.79 5.10 -6.75
N LEU A 185 1.87 5.38 -5.81
CA LEU A 185 2.10 6.35 -4.73
C LEU A 185 3.31 5.98 -3.86
N VAL A 186 3.39 4.72 -3.43
CA VAL A 186 4.53 4.24 -2.61
C VAL A 186 5.85 4.34 -3.38
N ASP A 187 5.85 3.97 -4.66
CA ASP A 187 7.04 4.04 -5.51
C ASP A 187 7.49 5.51 -5.67
N THR A 188 6.57 6.45 -5.99
CA THR A 188 6.86 7.89 -6.11
C THR A 188 7.41 8.48 -4.81
N THR A 189 6.77 8.20 -3.66
CA THR A 189 7.24 8.69 -2.37
C THR A 189 8.60 8.09 -2.01
N GLY A 190 8.86 6.83 -2.38
CA GLY A 190 10.17 6.20 -2.23
C GLY A 190 11.25 6.91 -3.06
N GLU A 191 10.94 7.25 -4.31
CA GLU A 191 11.81 8.00 -5.22
C GLU A 191 12.12 9.39 -4.67
N GLU A 192 11.11 10.14 -4.20
CA GLU A 192 11.27 11.46 -3.58
C GLU A 192 12.19 11.45 -2.34
N LEU A 193 12.08 10.40 -1.51
CA LEU A 193 12.97 10.22 -0.36
C LEU A 193 14.42 9.95 -0.78
N SER A 194 14.62 9.29 -1.92
CA SER A 194 15.95 8.94 -2.46
C SER A 194 16.60 10.04 -3.30
N ASP A 195 15.84 11.04 -3.74
CA ASP A 195 16.30 12.13 -4.61
C ASP A 195 17.18 13.13 -3.85
N THR A 196 18.43 12.74 -3.64
CA THR A 196 19.46 13.48 -2.89
C THR A 196 20.82 13.34 -3.53
N ASP A 197 21.71 14.27 -3.22
CA ASP A 197 23.08 14.30 -3.74
C ASP A 197 23.99 13.21 -3.14
N GLY A 198 23.56 12.49 -2.09
CA GLY A 198 24.37 11.49 -1.40
C GLY A 198 23.57 10.44 -0.62
N PHE A 199 24.16 9.25 -0.47
CA PHE A 199 23.51 8.12 0.21
C PHE A 199 23.31 8.36 1.71
N GLU A 200 24.17 9.15 2.35
CA GLU A 200 23.99 9.54 3.75
C GLU A 200 22.82 10.53 3.93
N ASP A 201 22.62 11.44 2.97
CA ASP A 201 21.51 12.39 2.99
C ASP A 201 20.18 11.67 2.71
N TRP A 202 20.18 10.71 1.78
CA TRP A 202 19.06 9.79 1.60
C TRP A 202 18.72 9.06 2.91
N LEU A 203 19.74 8.49 3.58
CA LEU A 203 19.54 7.77 4.83
C LEU A 203 18.98 8.68 5.93
N LEU A 204 19.49 9.90 6.03
CA LEU A 204 19.00 10.91 6.97
C LEU A 204 17.54 11.29 6.70
N ARG A 205 17.19 11.56 5.43
CA ARG A 205 15.81 11.85 5.03
C ARG A 205 14.86 10.71 5.38
N ALA A 206 15.24 9.48 5.06
CA ALA A 206 14.45 8.30 5.37
C ALA A 206 14.30 8.10 6.89
N TRP A 207 15.33 8.39 7.69
CA TRP A 207 15.25 8.39 9.14
C TRP A 207 14.28 9.45 9.68
N VAL A 208 14.31 10.67 9.14
CA VAL A 208 13.37 11.72 9.54
C VAL A 208 11.95 11.40 9.12
N ALA A 209 11.75 10.87 7.92
CA ALA A 209 10.48 10.35 7.43
C ALA A 209 9.93 9.21 8.29
N TRP A 210 10.79 8.42 8.93
CA TRP A 210 10.39 7.40 9.91
C TRP A 210 9.92 8.01 11.24
N LYS A 211 10.48 9.14 11.67
CA LYS A 211 10.10 9.83 12.92
C LYS A 211 8.72 10.50 12.82
N VAL A 212 8.43 11.17 11.69
CA VAL A 212 7.17 11.91 11.47
C VAL A 212 5.90 11.12 11.82
N PRO A 213 5.65 9.91 11.25
CA PRO A 213 4.43 9.16 11.53
C PRO A 213 4.35 8.64 12.97
N ARG A 214 5.47 8.56 13.69
CA ARG A 214 5.50 8.11 15.08
C ARG A 214 5.08 9.22 16.03
N ALA A 215 5.44 10.46 15.74
CA ALA A 215 4.94 11.61 16.47
C ALA A 215 3.43 11.80 16.27
N LEU A 216 2.91 11.47 15.08
CA LEU A 216 1.48 11.55 14.73
C LEU A 216 0.64 10.35 15.21
N GLY A 217 1.27 9.31 15.77
CA GLY A 217 0.59 8.17 16.38
C GLY A 217 -0.31 7.36 15.43
N SER A 218 -1.64 7.46 15.63
CA SER A 218 -2.64 6.68 14.87
C SER A 218 -3.30 7.46 13.73
N ALA A 219 -2.74 8.59 13.32
CA ALA A 219 -3.23 9.37 12.19
C ALA A 219 -3.36 8.53 10.90
N PHE A 220 -4.32 8.91 10.05
CA PHE A 220 -4.54 8.24 8.77
C PHE A 220 -3.25 8.31 7.92
N GLY A 221 -2.89 7.20 7.27
CA GLY A 221 -1.69 7.13 6.43
C GLY A 221 -0.35 7.10 7.17
N ALA A 222 -0.28 7.47 8.46
CA ALA A 222 0.97 7.52 9.23
C ALA A 222 1.73 6.18 9.23
N LYS A 223 1.04 5.08 9.56
CA LYS A 223 1.66 3.74 9.56
C LYS A 223 2.18 3.34 8.18
N SER A 224 1.38 3.62 7.13
CA SER A 224 1.75 3.28 5.75
C SER A 224 3.00 4.05 5.32
N TYR A 225 3.03 5.36 5.58
CA TYR A 225 4.20 6.21 5.30
C TYR A 225 5.43 5.75 6.07
N GLY A 226 5.27 5.38 7.35
CA GLY A 226 6.36 4.81 8.15
C GLY A 226 6.97 3.56 7.52
N TYR A 227 6.17 2.66 6.94
CA TYR A 227 6.72 1.49 6.24
C TYR A 227 7.44 1.86 4.94
N VAL A 228 6.99 2.89 4.23
CA VAL A 228 7.70 3.41 3.04
C VAL A 228 9.06 3.97 3.45
N ALA A 229 9.10 4.83 4.47
CA ALA A 229 10.33 5.39 5.02
C ALA A 229 11.30 4.29 5.50
N LEU A 230 10.78 3.26 6.17
CA LEU A 230 11.58 2.11 6.61
C LEU A 230 12.19 1.35 5.43
N GLY A 231 11.41 1.10 4.38
CA GLY A 231 11.89 0.46 3.15
C GLY A 231 13.00 1.26 2.48
N SER A 232 12.78 2.58 2.33
CA SER A 232 13.75 3.52 1.76
C SER A 232 15.06 3.54 2.56
N MET A 233 14.96 3.58 3.90
CA MET A 233 16.10 3.55 4.81
C MET A 233 16.91 2.24 4.71
N PHE A 234 16.25 1.08 4.60
CA PHE A 234 16.95 -0.19 4.42
C PHE A 234 17.66 -0.27 3.07
N GLU A 235 17.08 0.31 2.03
CA GLU A 235 17.73 0.38 0.72
C GLU A 235 18.97 1.27 0.75
N ALA A 236 18.87 2.46 1.36
CA ALA A 236 20.00 3.35 1.60
C ALA A 236 21.12 2.65 2.39
N LEU A 237 20.77 1.97 3.49
CA LEU A 237 21.71 1.19 4.30
C LEU A 237 22.40 0.08 3.50
N ARG A 238 21.66 -0.62 2.66
CA ARG A 238 22.24 -1.67 1.81
C ARG A 238 23.27 -1.09 0.86
N VAL A 239 22.94 -0.01 0.15
CA VAL A 239 23.87 0.65 -0.78
C VAL A 239 25.11 1.16 -0.04
N LEU A 240 24.93 1.72 1.16
CA LEU A 240 26.05 2.14 2.00
C LEU A 240 26.92 0.96 2.43
N LYS A 241 26.36 -0.16 2.85
CA LYS A 241 27.14 -1.34 3.23
C LYS A 241 27.92 -1.93 2.05
N ASP A 242 27.28 -2.01 0.88
CA ASP A 242 27.92 -2.50 -0.35
C ASP A 242 29.10 -1.59 -0.77
N LEU A 243 28.95 -0.27 -0.61
CA LEU A 243 30.00 0.69 -0.90
C LEU A 243 31.16 0.62 0.12
N ASP A 244 30.90 0.37 1.41
CA ASP A 244 31.97 0.12 2.40
C ASP A 244 32.75 -1.15 2.08
N GLU A 245 32.05 -2.24 1.77
CA GLU A 245 32.72 -3.50 1.41
C GLU A 245 33.58 -3.33 0.16
N TYR A 246 33.10 -2.56 -0.82
CA TYR A 246 33.88 -2.20 -1.99
C TYR A 246 35.14 -1.42 -1.60
N LEU A 247 35.02 -0.36 -0.80
CA LEU A 247 36.14 0.48 -0.38
C LEU A 247 37.19 -0.28 0.43
N ASP A 248 36.77 -1.17 1.33
CA ASP A 248 37.65 -2.02 2.14
C ASP A 248 38.49 -2.96 1.26
N ARG A 249 37.91 -3.54 0.22
CA ARG A 249 38.65 -4.40 -0.73
C ARG A 249 39.78 -3.67 -1.44
N TYR A 250 39.64 -2.36 -1.64
CA TYR A 250 40.65 -1.52 -2.29
C TYR A 250 41.52 -0.73 -1.29
N GLY A 251 41.39 -1.02 0.01
CA GLY A 251 42.20 -0.39 1.06
C GLY A 251 41.93 1.10 1.25
N ALA A 252 40.77 1.59 0.82
CA ALA A 252 40.38 2.99 0.96
C ALA A 252 39.33 3.14 2.07
N ARG A 253 39.38 4.26 2.81
CA ARG A 253 38.39 4.57 3.87
C ARG A 253 37.46 5.68 3.40
N ARG A 254 36.15 5.55 3.68
CA ARG A 254 35.14 6.57 3.37
C ARG A 254 35.50 8.00 3.76
N HIS A 255 36.05 8.16 4.96
CA HIS A 255 36.44 9.48 5.49
C HIS A 255 37.50 10.17 4.63
N VAL A 256 38.31 9.42 3.89
CA VAL A 256 39.34 9.95 2.98
C VAL A 256 38.71 10.42 1.67
N PHE A 257 37.66 9.75 1.19
CA PHE A 257 36.91 10.16 0.00
C PHE A 257 36.11 11.45 0.20
N LYS A 258 35.45 11.63 1.36
CA LYS A 258 34.74 12.89 1.69
C LYS A 258 35.66 14.11 1.72
N ILE A 259 36.92 13.94 2.14
CA ILE A 259 37.91 15.03 2.20
C ILE A 259 38.47 15.34 0.81
N LEU A 260 38.61 14.33 -0.06
CA LEU A 260 39.22 14.50 -1.38
C LEU A 260 38.25 14.94 -2.48
N LEU A 261 36.95 14.64 -2.38
CA LEU A 261 36.00 14.89 -3.45
C LEU A 261 34.68 15.44 -2.92
N PRO A 262 34.59 16.75 -2.63
CA PRO A 262 33.32 17.37 -2.27
C PRO A 262 32.37 17.55 -3.47
N TYR A 263 32.88 17.57 -4.72
CA TYR A 263 32.04 17.95 -5.88
C TYR A 263 32.31 17.26 -7.23
N HIS A 264 33.29 16.37 -7.40
CA HIS A 264 33.50 15.73 -8.71
C HIS A 264 33.99 14.30 -8.57
N ILE A 265 33.45 13.39 -9.38
CA ILE A 265 34.09 12.10 -9.65
C ILE A 265 35.34 12.39 -10.49
N LEU A 266 36.49 12.52 -9.85
CA LEU A 266 37.76 12.25 -10.52
C LEU A 266 38.11 10.81 -10.19
N VAL A 267 37.76 9.89 -11.09
CA VAL A 267 38.41 8.58 -11.13
C VAL A 267 39.88 8.87 -11.41
N TYR A 268 40.72 8.85 -10.37
CA TYR A 268 42.16 8.80 -10.59
C TYR A 268 42.45 7.45 -11.25
N GLU A 269 42.93 7.54 -12.48
CA GLU A 269 43.38 6.44 -13.32
C GLU A 269 44.60 5.76 -12.67
N GLN A 270 44.32 4.86 -11.73
CA GLN A 270 45.17 3.73 -11.41
C GLN A 270 44.31 2.48 -11.30
N SER A 271 43.61 2.15 -12.39
CA SER A 271 43.12 0.79 -12.58
C SER A 271 44.22 -0.05 -13.24
N PRO A 272 44.43 -1.31 -12.81
CA PRO A 272 45.11 -2.30 -13.64
C PRO A 272 44.30 -2.53 -14.95
N PRO A 273 44.95 -2.91 -16.05
CA PRO A 273 44.48 -2.63 -17.40
C PRO A 273 43.47 -3.64 -17.98
N ASP A 274 42.37 -4.00 -17.28
CA ASP A 274 41.37 -4.94 -17.84
C ASP A 274 39.95 -4.84 -17.21
N ILE A 275 39.17 -3.78 -17.46
CA ILE A 275 37.69 -3.84 -17.24
C ILE A 275 36.91 -2.92 -18.23
N PRO A 276 36.35 -3.43 -19.36
CA PRO A 276 35.61 -2.60 -20.32
C PRO A 276 34.07 -2.65 -20.24
N HIS A 277 33.43 -3.06 -19.12
CA HIS A 277 31.98 -3.42 -19.18
C HIS A 277 31.01 -2.75 -18.19
N LEU A 278 31.45 -1.91 -17.25
CA LEU A 278 30.53 -1.31 -16.25
C LEU A 278 30.19 0.16 -16.47
N ALA A 279 30.94 0.88 -17.31
CA ALA A 279 30.66 2.28 -17.63
C ALA A 279 29.37 2.49 -18.45
N SER A 280 28.81 1.42 -19.06
CA SER A 280 27.59 1.50 -19.87
C SER A 280 26.28 1.30 -19.09
N GLN A 281 26.32 0.97 -17.79
CA GLN A 281 25.12 0.76 -16.96
C GLN A 281 24.69 2.00 -16.17
N TRP A 282 25.57 2.97 -15.97
CA TRP A 282 25.28 4.19 -15.22
C TRP A 282 25.08 5.35 -16.21
N ARG A 283 23.83 5.63 -16.59
CA ARG A 283 23.48 6.82 -17.38
C ARG A 283 23.62 8.07 -16.50
N MET A 284 24.83 8.59 -16.39
CA MET A 284 25.10 9.99 -16.07
C MET A 284 25.91 10.56 -17.23
N PRO A 285 25.55 11.73 -17.81
CA PRO A 285 26.37 12.38 -18.82
C PRO A 285 27.63 12.93 -18.14
N ILE A 286 28.73 12.18 -18.20
CA ILE A 286 30.04 12.67 -17.78
C ILE A 286 30.50 13.66 -18.86
N LEU A 287 30.45 14.95 -18.53
CA LEU A 287 31.11 16.01 -19.29
C LEU A 287 32.62 15.86 -19.09
N PHE A 288 33.29 15.28 -20.09
CA PHE A 288 34.75 15.30 -20.19
C PHE A 288 35.18 16.65 -20.78
N ASP A 289 35.72 17.53 -19.94
CA ASP A 289 36.40 18.74 -20.41
C ASP A 289 37.89 18.44 -20.59
N PHE A 290 38.32 18.24 -21.83
CA PHE A 290 39.73 18.09 -22.19
C PHE A 290 40.28 19.47 -22.59
N GLY A 291 40.67 20.26 -21.59
CA GLY A 291 41.37 21.53 -21.79
C GLY A 291 42.89 21.37 -21.70
N HIS A 292 43.54 21.16 -22.85
CA HIS A 292 45.00 21.27 -23.03
C HIS A 292 45.45 22.75 -23.01
N ASN A 293 46.31 23.14 -22.06
CA ASN A 293 47.61 23.83 -22.23
C ASN A 293 48.12 24.40 -20.89
#